data_AF-A0A7J2I1H2-F1
#
_entry.id   AF-A0A7J2I1H2-F1
#
_cell.length_a   1.000
_cell.length_b   1.000
_cell.length_c   1.000
_cell.angle_alpha   90.00
_cell.angle_beta   90.00
_cell.angle_gamma   90.00
#
_symmetry.space_group_name_H-M   'P 1'
#
loop_
_entity.id
_entity.type
_entity.pdbx_description
1 polymer ?
#
loop_
_entity_poly.entity_id
_entity_poly.type
_entity_poly.pdbx_seq_one_letter_code
_entity_poly.pdbx_strand_id
1 'polypeptide(L)'
;MAVYHLKTPISEEEIRKLKVNDVIYITGTMITARDQAHRRALEYFKQGKPLPLNLEGLAVFHCGPVVKKEGEKWIAVAAGPTTSTRMDIFEDEFIKAFK
;
A
#
# COMPACT_ATOMS: atom_id res chain seq x y z
N MET A 1 -16.39 17.36 5.59
CA MET A 1 -15.72 16.66 4.48
C MET A 1 -14.71 17.60 3.89
N ALA A 2 -13.45 17.41 4.24
CA ALA A 2 -12.32 18.12 3.67
C ALA A 2 -11.73 17.32 2.49
N VAL A 3 -10.93 18.00 1.67
CA VAL A 3 -10.18 17.39 0.57
C VAL A 3 -8.70 17.53 0.84
N TYR A 4 -7.96 16.42 0.80
CA TYR A 4 -6.52 16.38 1.02
C TYR A 4 -5.79 15.89 -0.24
N HIS A 5 -4.65 16.51 -0.54
CA HIS A 5 -3.72 16.05 -1.56
C HIS A 5 -2.44 15.61 -0.85
N LEU A 6 -2.25 14.31 -0.72
CA LEU A 6 -1.13 13.70 -0.01
C LEU A 6 -0.05 13.29 -1.01
N LYS A 7 1.21 13.49 -0.65
CA LYS A 7 2.35 13.06 -1.45
C LYS A 7 3.19 12.05 -0.67
N THR A 8 3.44 10.89 -1.23
CA THR A 8 4.28 9.87 -0.59
C THR A 8 5.77 10.24 -0.67
N PRO A 9 6.59 9.94 0.36
CA PRO A 9 6.18 9.33 1.64
C PRO A 9 5.40 10.33 2.51
N ILE A 10 4.29 9.87 3.09
CA ILE A 10 3.35 10.68 3.88
C ILE A 10 3.74 10.59 5.36
N SER A 11 3.77 11.73 6.05
CA SER A 11 4.10 11.77 7.47
C SER A 11 2.95 11.25 8.35
N GLU A 12 3.29 10.71 9.53
CA GLU A 12 2.28 10.31 10.53
C GLU A 12 1.41 11.51 10.96
N GLU A 13 1.98 12.72 11.03
CA GLU A 13 1.24 13.93 11.39
C GLU A 13 0.15 14.26 10.35
N GLU A 14 0.44 14.13 9.05
CA GLU A 14 -0.54 14.36 7.98
C GLU A 14 -1.66 13.32 8.01
N ILE A 15 -1.31 12.03 8.17
CA ILE A 15 -2.32 10.95 8.25
C ILE A 15 -3.24 11.13 9.45
N ARG A 16 -2.72 11.58 10.60
CA ARG A 16 -3.52 11.80 11.82
C ARG A 16 -4.51 12.96 11.71
N LYS A 17 -4.41 13.82 10.70
CA LYS A 17 -5.38 14.91 10.44
C LYS A 17 -6.65 14.42 9.75
N LEU A 18 -6.60 13.27 9.09
CA LEU A 18 -7.71 12.72 8.30
C LEU A 18 -8.87 12.28 9.20
N LYS A 19 -10.10 12.48 8.71
CA LYS A 19 -11.32 11.99 9.36
C LYS A 19 -12.11 11.10 8.41
N VAL A 20 -12.95 10.24 8.99
CA VAL A 20 -13.88 9.41 8.22
C VAL A 20 -14.73 10.32 7.32
N ASN A 21 -14.92 9.89 6.07
CA ASN A 21 -15.60 10.62 4.99
C ASN A 21 -14.85 11.80 4.37
N ASP A 22 -13.58 12.05 4.72
CA ASP A 22 -12.76 12.98 3.94
C ASP A 22 -12.35 12.38 2.60
N VAL A 23 -12.13 13.25 1.61
CA VAL A 23 -11.65 12.84 0.28
C VAL A 23 -10.14 13.02 0.23
N ILE A 24 -9.44 12.00 -0.25
CA ILE A 24 -7.99 12.06 -0.42
C ILE A 24 -7.60 11.79 -1.87
N TYR A 25 -6.56 12.48 -2.31
CA TYR A 25 -5.81 12.18 -3.54
C TYR A 25 -4.38 11.90 -3.13
N ILE A 26 -3.81 10.80 -3.65
CA ILE A 26 -2.40 10.44 -3.39
C ILE A 26 -1.60 10.64 -4.67
N THR A 27 -0.45 11.31 -4.57
CA THR A 27 0.53 11.45 -5.65
C THR A 27 1.89 10.91 -5.21
N GLY A 28 2.57 10.18 -6.10
CA GLY A 28 3.90 9.63 -5.84
C GLY A 28 3.92 8.11 -6.00
N THR A 29 4.70 7.45 -5.15
CA THR A 29 4.92 6.01 -5.19
C THR A 29 3.90 5.30 -4.30
N MET A 30 3.13 4.40 -4.90
CA MET A 30 2.23 3.50 -4.17
C MET A 30 2.60 2.05 -4.46
N ILE A 31 2.37 1.17 -3.48
CA ILE A 31 2.71 -0.24 -3.58
C ILE A 31 1.42 -1.03 -3.73
N THR A 32 1.32 -1.89 -4.76
CA THR A 32 0.19 -2.82 -4.84
C THR A 32 0.52 -4.11 -4.11
N ALA A 33 -0.30 -4.51 -3.14
CA ALA A 33 -0.16 -5.78 -2.44
C ALA A 33 -1.53 -6.35 -2.10
N ARG A 34 -1.64 -7.68 -2.08
CA ARG A 34 -2.85 -8.41 -1.67
C ARG A 34 -2.45 -9.68 -0.92
N ASP A 35 -3.34 -10.66 -0.87
CA ASP A 35 -3.28 -11.89 -0.08
C ASP A 35 -1.87 -12.53 0.01
N GLN A 36 -1.27 -12.90 -1.12
CA GLN A 36 0.05 -13.58 -1.13
C GLN A 36 1.22 -12.66 -0.75
N ALA A 37 1.14 -11.37 -1.10
CA ALA A 37 2.19 -10.41 -0.79
C ALA A 37 2.25 -10.12 0.71
N HIS A 38 1.09 -9.93 1.36
CA HIS A 38 0.99 -9.74 2.82
C HIS A 38 1.54 -10.96 3.57
N ARG A 39 1.09 -12.16 3.19
CA ARG A 39 1.59 -13.41 3.79
C ARG A 39 3.11 -13.53 3.67
N ARG A 40 3.66 -13.34 2.46
CA ARG A 40 5.11 -13.46 2.23
C ARG A 40 5.90 -12.40 2.98
N ALA A 41 5.40 -11.17 3.05
CA ALA A 41 6.05 -10.09 3.79
C ALA A 41 6.16 -10.43 5.28
N LEU A 42 5.08 -10.91 5.89
CA LEU A 42 5.09 -11.35 7.29
C LEU A 42 5.98 -12.57 7.53
N GLU A 43 6.00 -13.54 6.59
CA GLU A 43 6.94 -14.67 6.65
C GLU A 43 8.41 -14.18 6.63
N TYR A 44 8.72 -13.17 5.82
CA TYR A 44 10.06 -12.58 5.76
C TYR A 44 10.41 -11.87 7.08
N PHE A 45 9.49 -11.07 7.61
CA PHE A 45 9.66 -10.39 8.89
C PHE A 45 9.94 -11.38 10.03
N LYS A 46 9.15 -12.47 10.13
CA LYS A 46 9.34 -13.55 11.12
C LYS A 46 10.69 -14.26 10.99
N GLN A 47 11.27 -14.28 9.80
CA GLN A 47 12.58 -14.86 9.53
C GLN A 47 13.73 -13.85 9.68
N GLY A 48 13.45 -12.60 10.05
CA GLY A 48 14.45 -11.52 10.10
C GLY A 48 15.01 -11.14 8.72
N LYS A 49 14.29 -11.45 7.64
CA LYS A 49 14.68 -11.12 6.27
C LYS A 49 14.14 -9.75 5.87
N PRO A 50 14.95 -8.90 5.22
CA PRO A 50 14.47 -7.61 4.73
C PRO A 50 13.49 -7.77 3.58
N LEU A 51 12.54 -6.85 3.47
CA LEU A 51 11.76 -6.67 2.25
C LEU A 51 12.62 -6.04 1.15
N PRO A 52 12.31 -6.26 -0.13
CA PRO A 52 13.02 -5.61 -1.23
C PRO A 52 12.66 -4.12 -1.40
N LEU A 53 11.86 -3.55 -0.47
CA LEU A 53 11.47 -2.15 -0.42
C LEU A 53 11.22 -1.69 1.02
N ASN A 54 11.29 -0.38 1.27
CA ASN A 54 10.79 0.24 2.49
C ASN A 54 9.32 0.66 2.30
N LEU A 55 8.45 0.27 3.24
CA LEU A 55 7.02 0.60 3.24
C LEU A 55 6.70 1.87 4.05
N GLU A 56 7.63 2.37 4.86
CA GLU A 56 7.44 3.52 5.73
C GLU A 56 6.99 4.75 4.94
N GLY A 57 5.84 5.31 5.34
CA GLY A 57 5.21 6.46 4.68
C GLY A 57 4.61 6.20 3.30
N LEU A 58 4.68 4.98 2.75
CA LEU A 58 4.04 4.64 1.48
C LEU A 58 2.60 4.16 1.68
N ALA A 59 1.79 4.28 0.63
CA ALA A 59 0.44 3.74 0.61
C ALA A 59 0.43 2.34 -0.02
N VAL A 60 -0.12 1.36 0.69
CA VAL A 60 -0.40 0.02 0.16
C VAL A 60 -1.79 0.01 -0.44
N PHE A 61 -1.87 -0.25 -1.74
CA PHE A 61 -3.12 -0.38 -2.47
C PHE A 61 -3.46 -1.85 -2.68
N HIS A 62 -4.58 -2.28 -2.09
CA HIS A 62 -5.14 -3.60 -2.29
C HIS A 62 -5.64 -3.76 -3.73
N CYS A 63 -4.74 -4.18 -4.62
CA CYS A 63 -4.97 -4.21 -6.05
C CYS A 63 -4.17 -5.35 -6.70
N GLY A 64 -4.79 -6.03 -7.65
CA GLY A 64 -4.11 -6.89 -8.62
C GLY A 64 -4.14 -6.20 -9.98
N PRO A 65 -3.17 -5.33 -10.29
CA PRO A 65 -3.26 -4.52 -11.51
C PRO A 65 -3.08 -5.38 -12.76
N VAL A 66 -3.72 -4.97 -13.85
CA VAL A 66 -3.41 -5.47 -15.20
C VAL A 66 -2.29 -4.60 -15.74
N VAL A 67 -1.14 -5.22 -16.00
CA VAL A 67 0.08 -4.51 -16.41
C VAL A 67 0.50 -5.01 -17.79
N LYS A 68 0.86 -4.08 -18.67
CA LYS A 68 1.39 -4.35 -20.01
C LYS A 68 2.84 -3.88 -20.09
N LYS A 69 3.68 -4.65 -20.78
CA LYS A 69 5.04 -4.22 -21.11
C LYS A 69 5.03 -3.42 -22.41
N GLU A 70 5.61 -2.23 -22.38
CA GLU A 70 5.81 -1.38 -23.55
C GLU A 70 7.28 -0.98 -23.64
N GLY A 71 8.00 -1.62 -24.57
CA GLY A 71 9.46 -1.54 -24.65
C GLY A 71 10.11 -2.09 -23.36
N GLU A 72 10.88 -1.23 -22.69
CA GLU A 72 11.54 -1.56 -21.41
C GLU A 72 10.69 -1.21 -20.19
N LYS A 73 9.53 -0.56 -20.36
CA LYS A 73 8.69 -0.08 -19.27
C LYS A 73 7.49 -1.00 -19.04
N TRP A 74 7.02 -1.03 -17.79
CA TRP A 74 5.75 -1.63 -17.41
C TRP A 74 4.72 -0.54 -17.17
N ILE A 75 3.54 -0.68 -17.75
CA ILE A 75 2.45 0.30 -17.67
C ILE A 75 1.22 -0.41 -17.12
N ALA A 76 0.64 0.14 -16.05
CA ALA A 76 -0.64 -0.32 -15.54
C ALA A 76 -1.76 0.13 -16.50
N VAL A 77 -2.47 -0.84 -17.08
CA VAL A 77 -3.62 -0.61 -17.96
C VAL A 77 -4.91 -0.48 -17.16
N ALA A 78 -5.02 -1.25 -16.08
CA ALA A 78 -6.12 -1.16 -15.14
C ALA A 78 -5.63 -1.45 -13.71
N ALA A 79 -6.09 -0.67 -12.74
CA ALA A 79 -5.72 -0.80 -11.34
C ALA A 79 -6.95 -0.55 -10.45
N GLY A 80 -7.95 -1.44 -10.55
CA GLY A 80 -9.11 -1.44 -9.67
C GLY A 80 -8.79 -2.05 -8.30
N PRO A 81 -9.49 -1.63 -7.23
CA PRO A 81 -9.30 -2.20 -5.90
C PRO A 81 -9.78 -3.67 -5.86
N THR A 82 -9.27 -4.41 -4.88
CA THR A 82 -9.86 -5.67 -4.43
C THR A 82 -10.45 -5.51 -3.03
N THR A 83 -11.23 -6.48 -2.58
CA THR A 83 -11.84 -6.49 -1.24
C THR A 83 -10.79 -6.45 -0.14
N SER A 84 -10.70 -5.34 0.61
CA SER A 84 -9.71 -5.16 1.68
C SER A 84 -9.90 -6.11 2.86
N THR A 85 -11.12 -6.53 3.17
CA THR A 85 -11.39 -7.40 4.34
C THR A 85 -10.71 -8.77 4.26
N ARG A 86 -10.25 -9.19 3.08
CA ARG A 86 -9.42 -10.41 2.96
C ARG A 86 -8.02 -10.25 3.58
N MET A 87 -7.55 -9.02 3.74
CA MET A 87 -6.26 -8.71 4.36
C MET A 87 -6.37 -8.50 5.88
N ASP A 88 -7.58 -8.41 6.45
CA ASP A 88 -7.78 -8.17 7.90
C ASP A 88 -7.08 -9.22 8.78
N ILE A 89 -6.94 -10.47 8.30
CA ILE A 89 -6.22 -11.54 9.01
C ILE A 89 -4.70 -11.32 9.09
N PHE A 90 -4.16 -10.36 8.33
CA PHE A 90 -2.74 -10.00 8.29
C PHE A 90 -2.49 -8.58 8.81
N GLU A 91 -3.47 -7.69 8.67
CA GLU A 91 -3.26 -6.23 8.73
C GLU A 91 -2.72 -5.74 10.07
N ASP A 92 -3.18 -6.32 11.19
CA ASP A 92 -2.71 -5.92 12.52
C ASP A 92 -1.22 -6.21 12.71
N GLU A 93 -0.75 -7.38 12.27
CA GLU A 93 0.65 -7.79 12.31
C GLU A 93 1.46 -7.02 11.27
N PHE A 94 0.90 -6.81 10.07
CA PHE A 94 1.56 -6.12 8.96
C PHE A 94 1.88 -4.67 9.31
N ILE A 95 0.92 -3.94 9.88
CA ILE A 95 1.13 -2.55 10.32
C ILE A 95 2.18 -2.48 11.44
N LYS A 96 2.18 -3.42 12.40
CA LYS A 96 3.19 -3.44 13.48
C LYS A 96 4.60 -3.72 12.94
N ALA A 97 4.69 -4.58 11.93
CA ALA A 97 5.96 -5.01 11.35
C ALA A 97 6.60 -3.97 10.41
N PHE A 98 5.78 -3.16 9.72
CA PHE A 98 6.23 -2.31 8.61
C PHE A 98 5.79 -0.84 8.71
N LYS A 99 5.53 -0.35 9.93
CA LYS A 99 5.23 1.07 10.19
C LYS A 99 6.41 1.98 9.85
#